data_AF-G9KA21-F1
#
_entry.id   AF-G9KA21-F1
#
_cell.length_a   1.000
_cell.length_b   1.000
_cell.length_c   1.000
_cell.angle_alpha   90.00
_cell.angle_beta   90.00
_cell.angle_gamma   90.00
#
_symmetry.space_group_name_H-M   'P 1'
#
loop_
_entity.id
_entity.type
_entity.pdbx_description
1 polymer ?
#
loop_
_entity_poly.entity_id
_entity_poly.type
_entity_poly.pdbx_seq_one_letter_code
_entity_poly.pdbx_strand_id
1 'polypeptide(L)'
;MAFTLEERLQLGIHGLIPPCFLSQDVQLLRIMRYYERQQSDLDKYIILMTLQDRNEKLFYRVLTSDVEKFMPIVYTPTVGLACQHYGLTFRRP
;
A
#
# COMPACT_ATOMS: atom_id res chain seq x y z
N MET A 1 -7.85 -5.14 -7.71
CA MET A 1 -9.31 -5.08 -8.00
C MET A 1 -9.71 -3.86 -8.84
N ALA A 2 -8.76 -3.01 -9.27
CA ALA A 2 -9.06 -1.89 -10.16
C ALA A 2 -9.31 -2.33 -11.61
N PHE A 3 -8.80 -3.49 -12.00
CA PHE A 3 -8.97 -4.01 -13.36
C PHE A 3 -10.43 -4.22 -13.71
N THR A 4 -10.85 -3.64 -14.83
CA THR A 4 -12.17 -3.83 -15.45
C THR A 4 -12.36 -5.29 -15.87
N LEU A 5 -13.59 -5.67 -16.23
CA LEU A 5 -13.85 -7.01 -16.74
C LEU A 5 -13.07 -7.28 -18.04
N GLU A 6 -13.03 -6.29 -18.93
CA GLU A 6 -12.32 -6.37 -20.21
C GLU A 6 -10.81 -6.59 -20.00
N GLU A 7 -10.17 -5.77 -19.16
CA GLU A 7 -8.75 -5.92 -18.83
C GLU A 7 -8.46 -7.30 -18.23
N ARG A 8 -9.34 -7.81 -17.35
CA ARG A 8 -9.15 -9.14 -16.74
C ARG A 8 -9.18 -10.26 -17.76
N LEU A 9 -10.06 -10.17 -18.74
CA LEU A 9 -10.17 -11.17 -19.81
C LEU A 9 -8.96 -11.09 -20.74
N GLN A 10 -8.60 -9.87 -21.18
CA GLN A 10 -7.46 -9.63 -22.07
C GLN A 10 -6.12 -10.06 -21.45
N LEU A 11 -5.94 -9.83 -20.15
CA LEU A 11 -4.72 -10.20 -19.41
C LEU A 11 -4.73 -11.64 -18.87
N GLY A 12 -5.81 -12.40 -19.06
CA GLY A 12 -5.90 -13.79 -18.57
C GLY A 12 -5.94 -13.92 -17.04
N ILE A 13 -6.37 -12.87 -16.32
CA ILE A 13 -6.46 -12.84 -14.86
C ILE A 13 -7.90 -12.98 -14.33
N HIS A 14 -8.86 -13.20 -15.22
CA HIS A 14 -10.23 -13.54 -14.84
C HIS A 14 -10.25 -14.86 -14.05
N GLY A 15 -10.94 -14.87 -12.90
CA GLY A 15 -10.94 -16.00 -11.96
C GLY A 15 -9.81 -15.99 -10.91
N LEU A 16 -8.71 -15.24 -11.14
CA LEU A 16 -7.60 -15.12 -10.18
C LEU A 16 -7.79 -13.99 -9.15
N ILE A 17 -8.74 -13.09 -9.40
CA ILE A 17 -9.05 -11.94 -8.55
C ILE A 17 -10.53 -12.02 -8.15
N PRO A 18 -10.90 -11.66 -6.90
CA PRO A 18 -12.29 -11.66 -6.47
C PRO A 18 -13.25 -10.97 -7.46
N PRO A 19 -14.52 -11.41 -7.54
CA PRO A 19 -15.51 -10.92 -8.52
C PRO A 19 -16.09 -9.56 -8.12
N CYS A 20 -15.22 -8.59 -7.81
CA CYS A 20 -15.60 -7.21 -7.51
C CYS A 20 -14.65 -6.23 -8.20
N PHE A 21 -15.18 -5.07 -8.56
CA PHE A 21 -14.48 -4.01 -9.27
C PHE A 21 -14.47 -2.77 -8.37
N LEU A 22 -13.28 -2.32 -7.99
CA LEU A 22 -13.13 -1.22 -7.04
C LEU A 22 -12.37 -0.09 -7.69
N SER A 23 -12.93 1.13 -7.64
CA SER A 23 -12.20 2.34 -8.00
C SER A 23 -10.98 2.52 -7.10
N GLN A 24 -10.01 3.33 -7.57
CA GLN A 24 -8.82 3.62 -6.79
C GLN A 24 -9.16 4.35 -5.47
N ASP A 25 -10.21 5.18 -5.45
CA ASP A 25 -10.65 5.87 -4.23
C ASP A 25 -11.23 4.90 -3.18
N VAL A 26 -11.98 3.87 -3.60
CA VAL A 26 -12.45 2.84 -2.66
C VAL A 26 -11.27 2.04 -2.10
N GLN A 27 -10.25 1.78 -2.92
CA GLN A 27 -9.03 1.11 -2.46
C GLN A 27 -8.24 2.00 -1.49
N LEU A 28 -8.12 3.30 -1.78
CA LEU A 28 -7.51 4.30 -0.90
C LEU A 28 -8.19 4.31 0.48
N LEU A 29 -9.53 4.38 0.52
CA LEU A 29 -10.30 4.33 1.77
C LEU A 29 -10.03 3.05 2.59
N ARG A 30 -9.86 1.91 1.92
CA ARG A 30 -9.51 0.65 2.60
C ARG A 30 -8.12 0.68 3.22
N ILE A 31 -7.13 1.22 2.49
CA ILE A 31 -5.77 1.38 3.01
C ILE A 31 -5.77 2.35 4.19
N MET A 32 -6.46 3.49 4.09
CA MET A 32 -6.53 4.48 5.18
C MET A 32 -7.14 3.88 6.44
N ARG A 33 -8.25 3.12 6.33
CA ARG A 33 -8.84 2.42 7.48
C ARG A 33 -7.87 1.44 8.16
N TYR A 34 -7.01 0.78 7.40
CA TYR A 34 -6.02 -0.14 7.96
C TYR A 34 -4.82 0.60 8.55
N TYR A 35 -4.40 1.69 7.92
CA TYR A 35 -3.34 2.58 8.38
C TYR A 35 -3.68 3.24 9.72
N GLU A 36 -4.89 3.81 9.87
CA GLU A 36 -5.35 4.47 11.10
C GLU A 36 -5.50 3.52 12.30
N ARG A 37 -5.53 2.20 12.06
CA ARG A 37 -5.56 1.19 13.13
C ARG A 37 -4.19 0.86 13.69
N GLN A 38 -3.11 1.28 13.03
CA GLN A 38 -1.76 0.99 13.51
C GLN A 38 -1.37 1.95 14.61
N GLN A 39 -0.76 1.39 15.66
CA GLN A 39 -0.36 2.16 16.84
C GLN A 39 1.03 2.77 16.67
N SER A 40 1.95 2.08 16.00
CA SER A 40 3.33 2.55 15.80
C SER A 40 3.57 3.04 14.37
N ASP A 41 4.49 4.00 14.24
CA ASP A 41 4.92 4.49 12.94
C ASP A 41 5.72 3.45 12.15
N LEU A 42 6.40 2.51 12.84
CA LEU A 42 7.04 1.36 12.21
C LEU A 42 6.02 0.43 11.55
N ASP A 43 4.90 0.15 12.21
CA ASP A 43 3.82 -0.66 11.61
C ASP A 43 3.19 0.04 10.40
N LYS A 44 2.97 1.36 10.51
CA LYS A 44 2.50 2.18 9.38
C LYS A 44 3.48 2.13 8.21
N TYR A 45 4.79 2.23 8.48
CA TYR A 45 5.83 2.10 7.46
C TYR A 45 5.77 0.72 6.78
N ILE A 46 5.69 -0.38 7.54
CA ILE A 46 5.61 -1.74 7.00
C ILE A 46 4.40 -1.91 6.09
N ILE A 47 3.24 -1.32 6.44
CA ILE A 47 2.05 -1.34 5.58
C ILE A 47 2.30 -0.61 4.27
N LEU A 48 2.88 0.59 4.31
CA LEU A 48 3.14 1.39 3.12
C LEU A 48 4.16 0.72 2.20
N MET A 49 5.23 0.14 2.74
CA MET A 49 6.20 -0.62 1.94
C MET A 49 5.59 -1.90 1.38
N THR A 50 4.76 -2.62 2.16
CA THR A 50 4.02 -3.78 1.65
C THR A 50 3.04 -3.39 0.52
N LEU A 51 2.49 -2.17 0.56
CA LEU A 51 1.64 -1.64 -0.49
C LEU A 51 2.44 -1.33 -1.76
N GLN A 52 3.63 -0.74 -1.62
CA GLN A 52 4.54 -0.49 -2.73
C GLN A 52 4.84 -1.78 -3.51
N ASP A 53 5.18 -2.87 -2.81
CA ASP A 53 5.47 -4.18 -3.41
C ASP A 53 4.29 -4.85 -4.12
N ARG A 54 3.05 -4.47 -3.74
CA ARG A 54 1.82 -5.13 -4.24
C ARG A 54 1.10 -4.32 -5.30
N ASN A 55 1.10 -2.99 -5.17
CA ASN A 55 0.38 -2.08 -6.04
C ASN A 55 1.00 -0.68 -5.96
N GLU A 56 2.07 -0.48 -6.73
CA GLU A 56 2.80 0.77 -6.85
C GLU A 56 1.89 1.98 -7.19
N LYS A 57 0.92 1.80 -8.10
CA LYS A 57 -0.03 2.88 -8.44
C LYS A 57 -0.86 3.32 -7.23
N LEU A 58 -1.31 2.38 -6.39
CA LEU A 58 -2.06 2.70 -5.19
C LEU A 58 -1.16 3.29 -4.09
N PHE A 59 0.09 2.84 -3.99
CA PHE A 59 1.08 3.42 -3.09
C PHE A 59 1.27 4.92 -3.35
N TYR A 60 1.57 5.32 -4.59
CA TYR A 60 1.71 6.74 -4.91
C TYR A 60 0.41 7.52 -4.78
N ARG A 61 -0.76 6.91 -5.05
CA ARG A 61 -2.05 7.54 -4.80
C ARG A 61 -2.28 7.83 -3.31
N VAL A 62 -1.83 6.95 -2.42
CA VAL A 62 -1.87 7.16 -0.96
C VAL A 62 -0.96 8.32 -0.58
N LEU A 63 0.30 8.31 -0.99
CA LEU A 63 1.25 9.37 -0.65
C LEU A 63 0.79 10.74 -1.14
N THR A 64 0.30 10.82 -2.38
CA THR A 64 -0.18 12.08 -2.97
C THR A 64 -1.52 12.56 -2.40
N SER A 65 -2.24 11.73 -1.64
CA SER A 65 -3.47 12.17 -0.98
C SER A 65 -3.22 13.13 0.21
N ASP A 66 -2.06 13.00 0.86
CA ASP A 66 -1.62 13.88 1.95
C ASP A 66 -0.10 13.68 2.17
N VAL A 67 0.70 14.37 1.37
CA VAL A 67 2.16 14.17 1.37
C VAL A 67 2.77 14.52 2.73
N GLU A 68 2.32 15.60 3.35
CA GLU A 68 2.83 16.04 4.66
C GLU A 68 2.59 14.99 5.75
N LYS A 69 1.44 14.32 5.73
CA LYS A 69 1.13 13.24 6.67
C LYS A 69 1.99 12.00 6.45
N PHE A 70 2.27 11.61 5.21
CA PHE A 70 2.95 10.34 4.93
C PHE A 70 4.48 10.45 4.85
N MET A 71 5.03 11.60 4.53
CA MET A 71 6.48 11.78 4.40
C MET A 71 7.27 11.41 5.68
N PRO A 72 6.86 11.78 6.90
CA PRO A 72 7.56 11.37 8.11
C PRO A 72 7.54 9.86 8.38
N ILE A 73 6.59 9.14 7.77
CA ILE A 73 6.46 7.69 7.89
C ILE A 73 7.35 6.98 6.88
N VAL A 74 7.34 7.38 5.61
CA VAL A 74 8.16 6.72 4.56
C VAL A 74 9.61 7.22 4.50
N TYR A 75 9.89 8.35 5.16
CA TYR A 75 11.21 8.95 5.22
C TYR A 75 11.61 9.21 6.69
N THR A 76 12.46 10.21 6.93
CA THR A 76 12.92 10.56 8.28
C THR A 76 11.77 11.08 9.14
N PRO A 77 11.63 10.63 10.41
CA PRO A 77 12.58 9.78 11.16
C PRO A 77 12.34 8.26 11.02
N THR A 78 11.16 7.83 10.58
CA THR A 78 10.70 6.43 10.67
C THR A 78 11.53 5.47 9.83
N VAL A 79 12.00 5.89 8.65
CA VAL A 79 12.89 5.05 7.81
C VAL A 79 14.18 4.68 8.53
N GLY A 80 14.69 5.54 9.41
CA GLY A 80 15.87 5.24 10.23
C GLY A 80 15.60 4.10 11.21
N LEU A 81 14.44 4.12 11.86
CA LEU A 81 13.99 3.04 12.74
C LEU A 81 13.77 1.74 11.95
N ALA A 82 13.16 1.85 10.76
CA ALA A 82 12.98 0.70 9.87
C ALA A 82 14.31 0.07 9.46
N CYS A 83 15.32 0.87 9.14
CA CYS A 83 16.68 0.40 8.82
C CYS A 83 17.32 -0.34 10.01
N GLN A 84 17.15 0.16 11.25
CA GLN A 84 17.65 -0.52 12.45
C GLN A 84 17.00 -1.89 12.67
N HIS A 85 15.73 -2.03 12.28
CA HIS A 85 14.97 -3.27 12.40
C HIS A 85 14.86 -4.07 11.07
N TYR A 86 15.63 -3.71 10.04
CA TYR A 86 15.42 -4.21 8.68
C TYR A 86 15.42 -5.74 8.58
N GLY A 87 16.37 -6.40 9.25
CA GLY A 87 16.43 -7.86 9.27
C GLY A 87 15.20 -8.55 9.88
N LEU A 88 14.49 -7.88 10.80
CA LEU A 88 13.28 -8.39 11.43
C LEU A 88 12.03 -8.12 10.59
N THR A 89 12.02 -7.03 9.82
CA THR A 89 10.88 -6.57 9.04
C THR A 89 10.96 -6.93 7.56
N PHE A 90 12.07 -7.54 7.12
CA PHE A 90 12.31 -7.96 5.74
C PHE A 90 11.24 -8.90 5.22
N ARG A 91 10.76 -8.64 3.99
CA ARG A 91 9.71 -9.45 3.33
C ARG A 91 10.02 -9.75 1.88
N ARG A 92 10.46 -8.73 1.13
CA ARG A 92 10.83 -8.81 -0.28
C ARG A 92 12.09 -7.97 -0.52
N PRO A 93 13.02 -8.43 -1.36
CA PRO A 93 14.20 -7.68 -1.75
C PRO A 93 13.85 -6.53 -2.69
#